data_AF-A0A380E0N3-F1
#
_entry.id   AF-A0A380E0N3-F1
#
_cell.length_a   1.000
_cell.length_b   1.000
_cell.length_c   1.000
_cell.angle_alpha   90.00
_cell.angle_beta   90.00
_cell.angle_gamma   90.00
#
_symmetry.space_group_name_H-M   'P 1'
#
loop_
_entity.id
_entity.type
_entity.pdbx_description
1 polymer ?
#
loop_
_entity_poly.entity_id
_entity_poly.type
_entity_poly.pdbx_seq_one_letter_code
_entity_poly.pdbx_strand_id
1 'polypeptide(L)' 'MREIARIRVEHQEISLKELGEMVSTGPISKSGVNHRLRKLNDLADKIRNGEQIEL' A
#
# COMPACT_ATOMS: atom_id res chain seq x y z
N MET A 1 1.00 -7.24 0.51
CA MET A 1 0.25 -5.95 0.56
C MET A 1 0.15 -5.37 1.97
N ARG A 2 -0.16 -6.19 2.98
CA ARG A 2 -0.24 -5.77 4.39
C ARG A 2 0.98 -4.96 4.88
N GLU A 3 2.18 -5.37 4.49
CA GLU A 3 3.42 -4.67 4.86
C GLU A 3 3.49 -3.25 4.29
N ILE A 4 3.18 -3.04 3.01
CA ILE A 4 3.15 -1.69 2.40
C ILE A 4 2.11 -0.79 3.09
N ALA A 5 0.96 -1.35 3.48
CA ALA A 5 -0.04 -0.59 4.23
C ALA A 5 0.53 -0.12 5.58
N ARG A 6 1.22 -1.01 6.30
CA ARG A 6 1.84 -0.72 7.59
C ARG A 6 2.92 0.37 7.47
N ILE A 7 3.91 0.17 6.59
CA ILE A 7 5.02 1.10 6.42
C ILE A 7 4.50 2.47 5.95
N ARG A 8 3.48 2.52 5.07
CA ARG A 8 2.88 3.79 4.63
C ARG A 8 2.26 4.59 5.78
N VAL A 9 1.65 3.92 6.76
CA VAL A 9 1.07 4.56 7.95
C VAL A 9 2.16 5.04 8.90
N GLU A 10 3.21 4.23 9.11
CA GLU A 10 4.35 4.56 9.95
C GLU A 10 5.22 5.69 9.36
N HIS A 11 5.29 5.79 8.03
CA HIS A 11 6.14 6.74 7.30
C HIS A 11 5.34 7.53 6.24
N GLN A 12 4.58 8.52 6.69
CA GLN A 12 3.67 9.28 5.81
C GLN A 12 4.38 10.29 4.89
N GLU A 13 5.60 10.71 5.26
CA GLU A 13 6.31 11.81 4.59
C GLU A 13 7.34 11.34 3.56
N ILE A 14 7.68 10.04 3.55
CA ILE A 14 8.68 9.51 2.63
C ILE A 14 8.07 9.21 1.26
N SER A 15 8.93 9.19 0.24
CA SER A 15 8.52 8.91 -1.13
C SER A 15 8.15 7.43 -1.34
N LEU A 16 7.42 7.16 -2.44
CA LEU A 16 7.11 5.80 -2.87
C LEU A 16 8.34 4.95 -3.20
N LYS A 17 9.46 5.59 -3.57
CA LYS A 17 10.71 4.88 -3.83
C LYS A 17 11.31 4.39 -2.53
N GLU A 18 11.43 5.28 -1.54
CA GLU A 18 11.94 4.95 -0.20
C GLU A 18 11.05 3.91 0.50
N LEU A 19 9.72 4.02 0.38
CA LEU A 19 8.80 2.98 0.85
C LEU A 19 9.08 1.60 0.25
N GLY A 20 9.48 1.57 -1.03
CA GLY A 20 9.80 0.34 -1.74
C GLY A 20 11.11 -0.30 -1.27
N GLU A 21 12.06 0.52 -0.83
CA GLU A 21 13.35 0.08 -0.29
C GLU A 21 13.22 -0.50 1.13
N MET A 22 12.19 -0.11 1.88
CA MET A 22 11.93 -0.56 3.26
C MET A 22 11.22 -1.92 3.36
N VAL A 23 10.88 -2.57 2.23
CA VAL A 23 10.12 -3.82 2.24
C VAL A 23 11.02 -5.02 2.56
N SER A 24 10.65 -5.80 3.57
CA SER A 24 11.46 -6.90 4.13
C SER A 24 11.64 -8.05 3.14
N THR A 25 10.68 -8.27 2.23
CA THR A 25 10.77 -9.31 1.19
C THR A 25 11.71 -8.95 0.03
N GLY A 26 12.35 -7.78 0.09
CA GLY A 26 13.22 -7.24 -0.94
C GLY A 26 12.68 -5.95 -1.55
N PRO A 27 13.57 -5.09 -2.09
CA PRO A 27 13.21 -3.79 -2.59
C PRO A 27 12.26 -3.89 -3.78
N ILE A 28 11.28 -3.01 -3.81
CA ILE A 28 10.29 -2.92 -4.88
C ILE A 28 10.42 -1.59 -5.60
N SER A 29 10.12 -1.58 -6.90
CA SER A 29 10.10 -0.33 -7.67
C SER A 29 9.01 0.63 -7.19
N LYS A 30 9.22 1.93 -7.42
CA LYS A 30 8.22 2.99 -7.20
C LYS A 30 6.85 2.64 -7.79
N SER A 31 6.83 2.10 -9.01
CA SER A 31 5.59 1.68 -9.69
C SER A 31 4.91 0.51 -8.98
N GLY A 32 5.68 -0.47 -8.50
CA GLY A 32 5.17 -1.60 -7.73
C GLY A 32 4.55 -1.18 -6.39
N VAL A 33 5.17 -0.24 -5.67
CA VAL A 33 4.60 0.36 -4.45
C VAL A 33 3.30 1.09 -4.78
N ASN A 34 3.31 1.92 -5.82
CA ASN A 34 2.14 2.66 -6.25
C ASN A 34 0.95 1.74 -6.59
N HIS A 35 1.20 0.65 -7.32
CA HIS A 35 0.16 -0.33 -7.65
C HIS A 35 -0.46 -0.96 -6.39
N ARG A 36 0.37 -1.32 -5.40
CA ARG A 36 -0.11 -1.88 -4.13
C ARG A 36 -0.94 -0.85 -3.35
N LEU A 37 -0.53 0.42 -3.33
CA LEU A 37 -1.29 1.49 -2.67
C LEU A 37 -2.63 1.77 -3.37
N ARG A 38 -2.67 1.77 -4.71
CA ARG A 38 -3.94 1.89 -5.45
C ARG A 38 -4.92 0.79 -5.06
N LYS A 39 -4.48 -0.47 -5.05
CA LYS A 39 -5.34 -1.58 -4.63
C LYS A 39 -5.79 -1.48 -3.16
N LEU A 40 -4.97 -0.90 -2.28
CA LEU A 40 -5.38 -0.60 -0.90
C LEU A 40 -6.44 0.51 -0.85
N ASN A 41 -6.31 1.54 -1.68
CA ASN A 41 -7.33 2.60 -1.79
C ASN A 41 -8.64 2.04 -2.36
N ASP A 42 -8.58 1.24 -3.43
CA ASP A 42 -9.77 0.59 -4.01
C ASP A 42 -10.49 -0.27 -2.96
N LEU A 43 -9.73 -1.01 -2.15
CA LEU A 43 -10.27 -1.78 -1.03
C LEU A 43 -10.94 -0.86 0.00
N ALA A 44 -10.30 0.24 0.38
CA ALA A 44 -10.84 1.19 1.33
C ALA A 44 -12.13 1.85 0.82
N ASP A 45 -12.19 2.18 -0.47
CA ASP A 45 -13.37 2.78 -1.10
C ASP A 45 -14.55 1.80 -1.11
N LYS A 46 -14.31 0.53 -1.43
CA LYS A 46 -15.33 -0.53 -1.30
C LYS A 46 -15.89 -0.62 0.12
N ILE A 47 -15.02 -0.59 1.15
CA ILE A 47 -15.46 -0.61 2.55
C ILE A 47 -16.35 0.61 2.85
N ARG A 48 -15.92 1.81 2.43
CA ARG A 48 -16.66 3.06 2.66
C ARG A 48 -18.01 3.09 1.95
N ASN A 49 -18.11 2.45 0.79
CA ASN A 49 -19.34 2.32 0.02
C ASN A 49 -20.29 1.23 0.55
N GLY A 50 -19.88 0.46 1.57
CA GLY A 50 -20.65 -0.66 2.09
C GLY A 50 -20.68 -1.87 1.14
N GLU A 51 -19.74 -1.94 0.19
CA GLU A 51 -19.60 -3.09 -0.69
C GLU A 51 -19.08 -4.30 0.09
N GLN A 52 -19.59 -5.49 -0.25
CA GLN A 52 -19.08 -6.72 0.33
C GLN A 52 -17.69 -7.02 -0.22
N ILE A 53 -16.75 -7.31 0.70
CA ILE A 53 -15.36 -7.58 0.35
C ILE A 53 -15.02 -8.99 0.80
N GLU A 54 -14.54 -9.80 -0.14
CA GLU A 54 -13.87 -11.06 0.17
C GLU A 54 -12.41 -10.74 0.53
N LEU A 55 -12.06 -10.92 1.81
CA LEU A 55 -10.73 -10.66 2.37
C LEU A 55 -9.85 -11.91 2.38
#